data_AF-B8G1D2-F1
#
_entry.id   AF-B8G1D2-F1
#
_cell.length_a   1.000
_cell.length_b   1.000
_cell.length_c   1.000
_cell.angle_alpha   90.00
_cell.angle_beta   90.00
_cell.angle_gamma   90.00
#
_symmetry.space_group_name_H-M   'P 1'
#
loop_
_entity.id
_entity.type
_entity.pdbx_description
1 polymer ?
#
loop_
_entity_poly.entity_id
_entity_poly.type
_entity_poly.pdbx_seq_one_letter_code
_entity_poly.pdbx_strand_id
1 'polypeptide(L)'
;MSSLRHLSYIFTFECIIRDNEYINKWLYLKLKAPLITCNIDFNSLFCVGKVEIVLSEFSILSSHLISSGKSDELASPIWLLFNPKHPIVREYIWKLVLAEIQEILYIELQARMDTSKLCIRNAVNNIRIVPDTLHWWNTELSAEMALYRELVQTYQPKIIISFGSFPFEFVRRVFKMKPEKGPKFWGVAKLGEEFRKSINEFDVTKTNIIPLLRRMTECEKFIGDHSSENYYHYVGTTIAKKIIENKASFNHILMNKVIE
;
A
#
# COMPACT_ATOMS: atom_id res chain seq x y z
N MET A 1 -59.63 -14.55 -5.69
CA MET A 1 -58.43 -15.30 -6.12
C MET A 1 -57.48 -14.32 -6.80
N SER A 2 -56.53 -13.78 -6.05
CA SER A 2 -55.51 -12.82 -6.51
C SER A 2 -54.32 -13.59 -7.09
N SER A 3 -54.03 -13.36 -8.37
CA SER A 3 -52.87 -13.89 -9.09
C SER A 3 -51.59 -13.23 -8.57
N LEU A 4 -50.76 -14.01 -7.87
CA LEU A 4 -49.38 -13.64 -7.52
C LEU A 4 -48.53 -13.69 -8.80
N ARG A 5 -48.11 -12.51 -9.29
CA ARG A 5 -47.10 -12.40 -10.34
C ARG A 5 -45.74 -12.74 -9.71
N HIS A 6 -45.13 -13.84 -10.13
CA HIS A 6 -43.73 -14.10 -9.85
C HIS A 6 -42.89 -13.05 -10.60
N LEU A 7 -42.29 -12.12 -9.85
CA LEU A 7 -41.22 -11.26 -10.35
C LEU A 7 -39.90 -12.04 -10.23
N SER A 8 -39.38 -12.50 -11.36
CA SER A 8 -38.03 -13.03 -11.45
C SER A 8 -37.05 -11.87 -11.57
N TYR A 9 -36.28 -11.59 -10.51
CA TYR A 9 -35.18 -10.64 -10.58
C TYR A 9 -33.91 -11.38 -11.01
N ILE A 10 -33.32 -10.96 -12.12
CA ILE A 10 -31.98 -11.38 -12.53
C ILE A 10 -30.99 -10.47 -11.80
N PHE A 11 -30.24 -11.02 -10.84
CA PHE A 11 -29.15 -10.32 -10.19
C PHE A 11 -27.84 -10.69 -10.87
N THR A 12 -27.06 -9.69 -11.26
CA THR A 12 -25.69 -9.86 -11.75
C THR A 12 -24.75 -9.73 -10.55
N PHE A 13 -23.91 -10.73 -10.31
CA PHE A 13 -22.96 -10.73 -9.19
C PHE A 13 -21.52 -10.64 -9.72
N GLU A 14 -20.70 -9.78 -9.11
CA GLU A 14 -19.25 -9.87 -9.23
C GLU A 14 -18.73 -10.83 -8.15
N CYS A 15 -18.11 -11.93 -8.57
CA CYS A 15 -17.51 -12.92 -7.68
C CYS A 15 -16.01 -12.67 -7.59
N ILE A 16 -15.49 -12.34 -6.40
CA ILE A 16 -14.05 -12.29 -6.15
C ILE A 16 -13.66 -13.57 -5.43
N ILE A 17 -13.13 -14.55 -6.17
CA ILE A 17 -12.56 -15.77 -5.59
C ILE A 17 -11.15 -15.45 -5.11
N ARG A 18 -10.90 -15.58 -3.80
CA ARG A 18 -9.55 -15.56 -3.24
C ARG A 18 -9.06 -16.98 -3.08
N ASP A 19 -8.09 -17.38 -3.90
CA ASP A 19 -7.29 -18.56 -3.62
C ASP A 19 -6.30 -18.22 -2.49
N ASN A 20 -6.59 -18.74 -1.30
CA ASN A 20 -5.56 -19.08 -0.33
C ASN A 20 -5.76 -20.55 -0.02
N GLU A 21 -4.76 -21.36 -0.36
CA GLU A 21 -4.69 -22.72 0.13
C GLU A 21 -4.73 -22.69 1.67
N TYR A 22 -5.68 -23.45 2.20
CA TYR A 22 -6.02 -23.62 3.61
C TYR A 22 -6.74 -22.45 4.30
N ILE A 23 -7.96 -22.79 4.76
CA ILE A 23 -8.87 -22.09 5.69
C ILE A 23 -9.95 -21.23 5.03
N ASN A 24 -11.18 -21.80 5.02
CA ASN A 24 -12.49 -21.16 4.91
C ASN A 24 -12.68 -20.10 3.81
N LYS A 25 -13.33 -20.50 2.72
CA LYS A 25 -13.76 -19.61 1.64
C LYS A 25 -14.82 -18.62 2.14
N TRP A 26 -14.44 -17.36 2.30
CA TRP A 26 -15.40 -16.27 2.52
C TRP A 26 -15.67 -15.56 1.19
N LEU A 27 -16.93 -15.55 0.77
CA LEU A 27 -17.41 -14.77 -0.37
C LEU A 27 -17.91 -13.41 0.13
N TYR A 28 -17.31 -12.31 -0.34
CA TYR A 28 -17.83 -10.97 -0.10
C TYR A 28 -18.67 -10.52 -1.29
N LEU A 29 -19.98 -10.41 -1.10
CA LEU A 29 -20.90 -9.85 -2.10
C LEU A 29 -21.05 -8.35 -1.83
N LYS A 30 -20.63 -7.52 -2.78
CA LYS A 30 -20.85 -6.07 -2.71
C LYS A 30 -22.10 -5.70 -3.52
N LEU A 31 -23.23 -5.59 -2.84
CA LEU A 31 -24.46 -5.07 -3.45
C LEU A 31 -24.37 -3.54 -3.57
N LYS A 32 -24.70 -2.98 -4.74
CA LYS A 32 -24.96 -1.54 -4.88
C LYS A 32 -26.35 -1.24 -4.28
N ALA A 33 -26.38 -1.11 -2.94
CA ALA A 33 -27.45 -0.61 -2.05
C ALA A 33 -28.72 -1.49 -1.84
N PRO A 34 -29.45 -1.33 -0.70
CA PRO A 34 -28.97 -1.25 0.68
C PRO A 34 -28.72 -2.66 1.28
N LEU A 35 -27.95 -2.72 2.36
CA LEU A 35 -27.42 -3.94 3.00
C LEU A 35 -28.52 -4.99 3.32
N ILE A 36 -28.49 -6.10 2.59
CA ILE A 36 -29.06 -7.38 3.02
C ILE A 36 -27.87 -8.30 3.31
N THR A 37 -27.71 -8.69 4.57
CA THR A 37 -26.78 -9.77 4.95
C THR A 37 -27.52 -11.10 4.84
N CYS A 38 -27.10 -11.98 3.93
CA CYS A 38 -27.54 -13.37 3.91
C CYS A 38 -26.38 -14.29 4.31
N ASN A 39 -26.67 -15.26 5.19
CA ASN A 39 -25.79 -16.41 5.42
C ASN A 39 -26.07 -17.44 4.31
N ILE A 40 -25.05 -17.80 3.54
CA ILE A 40 -25.16 -18.88 2.54
C ILE A 40 -24.38 -20.07 3.08
N ASP A 41 -25.09 -21.19 3.31
CA ASP A 41 -24.50 -22.48 3.60
C ASP A 41 -24.12 -23.17 2.27
N PHE A 42 -22.84 -23.50 2.10
CA PHE A 42 -22.29 -24.01 0.85
C PHE A 42 -22.53 -25.51 0.63
N ASN A 43 -23.10 -26.24 1.60
CA ASN A 43 -23.34 -27.67 1.45
C ASN A 43 -24.58 -28.02 0.60
N SER A 44 -25.34 -27.05 0.11
CA SER A 44 -26.62 -27.29 -0.58
C SER A 44 -26.81 -26.58 -1.93
N LEU A 45 -25.76 -26.00 -2.52
CA LEU A 45 -25.88 -25.34 -3.83
C LEU A 45 -25.74 -26.34 -5.00
N PHE A 46 -26.88 -26.79 -5.54
CA PHE A 46 -26.97 -27.29 -6.92
C PHE A 46 -27.22 -26.11 -7.86
N CYS A 47 -26.18 -25.64 -8.57
CA CYS A 47 -26.36 -24.69 -9.67
C CYS A 47 -26.48 -25.43 -11.00
N VAL A 48 -27.69 -25.49 -11.55
CA VAL A 48 -27.94 -25.87 -12.95
C VAL A 48 -27.95 -24.58 -13.78
N GLY A 49 -26.82 -24.26 -14.41
CA GLY A 49 -26.70 -23.09 -15.28
C GLY A 49 -25.25 -22.80 -15.66
N LYS A 50 -25.04 -22.42 -16.91
CA LYS A 50 -23.73 -22.03 -17.46
C LYS A 50 -23.34 -20.68 -16.85
N VAL A 51 -22.36 -20.68 -15.94
CA VAL A 51 -21.77 -19.44 -15.41
C VAL A 51 -20.75 -18.94 -16.43
N GLU A 52 -21.15 -17.96 -17.24
CA GLU A 52 -20.20 -17.16 -18.02
C GLU A 52 -19.56 -16.14 -17.08
N ILE A 53 -18.29 -16.40 -16.73
CA ILE A 53 -17.44 -15.42 -16.06
C ILE A 53 -17.06 -14.39 -17.11
N VAL A 54 -17.87 -13.34 -17.21
CA VAL A 54 -17.47 -12.13 -17.94
C VAL A 54 -16.43 -11.43 -17.07
N LEU A 55 -15.15 -11.64 -17.38
CA LEU A 55 -14.06 -10.80 -16.89
C LEU A 55 -14.22 -9.41 -17.53
N SER A 56 -15.16 -8.61 -17.03
CA SER A 56 -15.29 -7.21 -17.42
C SER A 56 -14.08 -6.47 -16.89
N GLU A 57 -13.10 -6.26 -17.75
CA GLU A 57 -12.05 -5.25 -17.62
C GLU A 57 -11.44 -5.11 -16.21
N PHE A 58 -10.94 -6.22 -15.63
CA PHE A 58 -9.69 -6.11 -14.89
C PHE A 58 -8.57 -5.90 -15.93
N SER A 59 -8.65 -4.76 -16.61
CA SER A 59 -7.56 -4.24 -17.37
C SER A 59 -6.38 -4.17 -16.41
N ILE A 60 -5.30 -4.74 -16.88
CA ILE A 60 -4.00 -4.77 -16.26
C ILE A 60 -3.58 -3.30 -16.10
N LEU A 61 -4.02 -2.64 -15.03
CA LEU A 61 -3.45 -1.39 -14.51
C LEU A 61 -1.96 -1.57 -14.12
N SER A 62 -1.43 -2.79 -14.28
CA SER A 62 -0.01 -3.11 -14.16
C SER A 62 0.82 -2.78 -15.41
N SER A 63 0.23 -2.34 -16.54
CA SER A 63 0.98 -2.09 -17.78
C SER A 63 1.00 -0.62 -18.25
N HIS A 64 0.31 0.29 -17.56
CA HIS A 64 0.20 1.70 -17.97
C HIS A 64 0.81 2.74 -17.03
N LEU A 65 1.48 2.34 -15.93
CA LEU A 65 2.03 3.29 -14.94
C LEU A 65 3.55 3.43 -14.96
N ILE A 66 4.23 3.03 -16.03
CA ILE A 66 5.61 3.48 -16.29
C ILE A 66 5.80 3.71 -17.79
N SER A 67 5.48 4.90 -18.28
CA SER A 67 6.23 5.59 -19.36
C SER A 67 5.76 7.04 -19.61
N SER A 68 5.35 7.77 -18.57
CA SER A 68 5.58 9.21 -18.52
C SER A 68 5.45 9.62 -17.07
N GLY A 69 6.49 9.37 -16.27
CA GLY A 69 6.60 10.08 -15.01
C GLY A 69 6.65 11.56 -15.36
N LYS A 70 5.50 12.25 -15.31
CA LYS A 70 5.48 13.70 -15.44
C LYS A 70 6.42 14.19 -14.35
N SER A 71 7.31 15.11 -14.70
CA SER A 71 8.31 15.67 -13.78
C SER A 71 7.69 16.06 -12.44
N ASP A 72 6.44 16.48 -12.46
CA ASP A 72 5.64 16.91 -11.31
C ASP A 72 5.36 15.79 -10.29
N GLU A 73 5.14 14.54 -10.74
CA GLU A 73 4.92 13.41 -9.82
C GLU A 73 6.22 12.99 -9.12
N LEU A 74 7.34 13.05 -9.85
CA LEU A 74 8.65 12.72 -9.30
C LEU A 74 9.14 13.80 -8.33
N ALA A 75 8.74 15.06 -8.54
CA ALA A 75 8.99 16.16 -7.61
C ALA A 75 8.21 16.04 -6.28
N SER A 76 7.36 15.02 -6.12
CA SER A 76 6.66 14.74 -4.87
C SER A 76 7.63 14.57 -3.69
N PRO A 77 7.31 15.11 -2.49
CA PRO A 77 8.15 14.96 -1.31
C PRO A 77 7.92 13.61 -0.63
N ILE A 78 6.86 12.86 -1.01
CA ILE A 78 6.52 11.56 -0.44
C ILE A 78 6.39 10.54 -1.56
N TRP A 79 7.26 9.54 -1.52
CA TRP A 79 7.26 8.43 -2.45
C TRP A 79 6.79 7.14 -1.77
N LEU A 80 5.94 6.38 -2.45
CA LEU A 80 5.43 5.09 -2.00
C LEU A 80 6.05 3.98 -2.85
N LEU A 81 6.73 3.05 -2.20
CA LEU A 81 7.51 2.01 -2.87
C LEU A 81 6.94 0.61 -2.57
N PHE A 82 6.37 0.00 -3.59
CA PHE A 82 5.67 -1.28 -3.49
C PHE A 82 6.48 -2.45 -4.07
N ASN A 83 6.17 -3.65 -3.59
CA ASN A 83 6.59 -4.89 -4.26
C ASN A 83 5.57 -5.20 -5.37
N PRO A 84 5.98 -5.30 -6.65
CA PRO A 84 5.05 -5.56 -7.74
C PRO A 84 4.39 -6.95 -7.66
N LYS A 85 4.91 -7.89 -6.86
CA LYS A 85 4.21 -9.16 -6.54
C LYS A 85 2.95 -8.96 -5.70
N HIS A 86 2.78 -7.80 -5.08
CA HIS A 86 1.72 -7.53 -4.11
C HIS A 86 1.08 -6.15 -4.33
N PRO A 87 0.50 -5.87 -5.52
CA PRO A 87 -0.05 -4.56 -5.85
C PRO A 87 -1.20 -4.17 -4.91
N ILE A 88 -1.94 -5.16 -4.39
CA ILE A 88 -3.09 -4.96 -3.52
C ILE A 88 -2.73 -4.30 -2.17
N VAL A 89 -1.45 -4.27 -1.77
CA VAL A 89 -0.96 -3.61 -0.54
C VAL A 89 -1.36 -2.14 -0.48
N ARG A 90 -1.47 -1.48 -1.63
CA ARG A 90 -1.99 -0.12 -1.73
C ARG A 90 -3.39 0.02 -1.10
N GLU A 91 -4.26 -0.95 -1.35
CA GLU A 91 -5.67 -0.86 -0.96
C GLU A 91 -5.93 -1.21 0.51
N TYR A 92 -5.20 -2.20 1.06
CA TYR A 92 -5.47 -2.67 2.42
C TYR A 92 -4.45 -2.22 3.47
N ILE A 93 -3.28 -1.70 3.08
CA ILE A 93 -2.33 -1.08 4.02
C ILE A 93 -2.31 0.42 3.83
N TRP A 94 -1.85 0.90 2.67
CA TRP A 94 -1.60 2.33 2.49
C TRP A 94 -2.87 3.16 2.67
N LYS A 95 -4.00 2.73 2.11
CA LYS A 95 -5.28 3.44 2.25
C LYS A 95 -5.71 3.65 3.71
N LEU A 96 -5.47 2.66 4.58
CA LEU A 96 -5.83 2.75 6.00
C LEU A 96 -4.85 3.63 6.76
N VAL A 97 -3.54 3.52 6.49
CA VAL A 97 -2.53 4.45 7.03
C VAL A 97 -2.79 5.89 6.60
N LEU A 98 -3.13 6.08 5.32
CA LEU A 98 -3.44 7.40 4.77
C LEU A 98 -4.70 7.98 5.39
N ALA A 99 -5.72 7.17 5.71
CA ALA A 99 -6.92 7.66 6.39
C ALA A 99 -6.57 8.28 7.76
N GLU A 100 -5.74 7.60 8.54
CA GLU A 100 -5.24 8.12 9.83
C GLU A 100 -4.42 9.40 9.64
N ILE A 101 -3.53 9.44 8.64
CA ILE A 101 -2.77 10.66 8.31
C ILE A 101 -3.70 11.82 7.95
N GLN A 102 -4.69 11.58 7.08
CA GLN A 102 -5.63 12.60 6.63
C GLN A 102 -6.48 13.16 7.77
N GLU A 103 -6.92 12.30 8.68
CA GLU A 103 -7.71 12.72 9.85
C GLU A 103 -6.90 13.66 10.74
N ILE A 104 -5.65 13.29 11.05
CA ILE A 104 -4.80 14.08 11.93
C ILE A 104 -4.38 15.39 11.28
N LEU A 105 -4.04 15.38 9.98
CA LEU A 105 -3.77 16.61 9.24
C LEU A 105 -5.00 17.53 9.19
N TYR A 106 -6.20 16.96 9.07
CA TYR A 106 -7.42 17.73 9.07
C TYR A 106 -7.67 18.40 10.43
N ILE A 107 -7.52 17.65 11.52
CA ILE A 107 -7.69 18.15 12.89
C ILE A 107 -6.67 19.28 13.18
N GLU A 108 -5.39 19.01 12.94
CA GLU A 108 -4.29 19.88 13.39
C GLU A 108 -4.01 21.05 12.43
N LEU A 109 -4.17 20.85 11.13
CA LEU A 109 -3.81 21.85 10.11
C LEU A 109 -5.00 22.40 9.33
N GLN A 110 -6.21 21.86 9.52
CA GLN A 110 -7.38 22.15 8.67
C GLN A 110 -7.09 21.93 7.18
N ALA A 111 -6.22 20.96 6.89
CA ALA A 111 -5.76 20.64 5.55
C ALA A 111 -5.80 19.13 5.29
N ARG A 112 -5.81 18.76 4.01
CA ARG A 112 -5.71 17.37 3.56
C ARG A 112 -4.54 17.20 2.62
N MET A 113 -3.95 16.01 2.60
CA MET A 113 -2.92 15.70 1.63
C MET A 113 -3.55 15.48 0.25
N ASP A 114 -3.03 16.15 -0.77
CA ASP A 114 -3.35 15.88 -2.17
C ASP A 114 -2.69 14.57 -2.59
N THR A 115 -3.50 13.52 -2.68
CA THR A 115 -3.01 12.17 -3.00
C THR A 115 -2.58 12.03 -4.45
N SER A 116 -3.00 12.94 -5.33
CA SER A 116 -2.55 12.98 -6.73
C SER A 116 -1.09 13.44 -6.86
N LYS A 117 -0.57 14.12 -5.83
CA LYS A 117 0.83 14.58 -5.76
C LYS A 117 1.73 13.59 -5.05
N LEU A 118 1.30 12.36 -4.81
CA LEU A 118 2.16 11.31 -4.26
C LEU A 118 2.84 10.55 -5.40
N CYS A 119 4.15 10.32 -5.28
CA CYS A 119 4.83 9.44 -6.22
C CYS A 119 4.55 7.98 -5.85
N ILE A 120 3.86 7.24 -6.71
CA ILE A 120 3.56 5.81 -6.48
C ILE A 120 4.38 4.97 -7.44
N ARG A 121 5.25 4.11 -6.91
CA ARG A 121 6.15 3.28 -7.73
C ARG A 121 6.33 1.88 -7.18
N ASN A 122 6.70 0.98 -8.07
CA ASN A 122 7.23 -0.32 -7.68
C ASN A 122 8.74 -0.22 -7.46
N ALA A 123 9.28 -1.05 -6.57
CA ALA A 123 10.71 -1.21 -6.37
C ALA A 123 11.41 -1.70 -7.64
N VAL A 124 10.70 -2.46 -8.48
CA VAL A 124 11.18 -2.95 -9.77
C VAL A 124 10.04 -2.97 -10.77
N ASN A 125 10.35 -2.86 -12.05
CA ASN A 125 9.34 -2.85 -13.11
C ASN A 125 8.90 -4.26 -13.51
N ASN A 126 9.82 -5.23 -13.44
CA ASN A 126 9.56 -6.61 -13.78
C ASN A 126 9.30 -7.45 -12.53
N ILE A 127 8.09 -8.02 -12.41
CA ILE A 127 7.74 -8.91 -11.29
C ILE A 127 8.65 -10.14 -11.19
N ARG A 128 9.25 -10.59 -12.31
CA ARG A 128 10.11 -11.78 -12.38
C ARG A 128 11.46 -11.59 -11.70
N ILE A 129 11.93 -10.35 -11.56
CA ILE A 129 13.19 -10.04 -10.88
C ILE A 129 13.00 -9.78 -9.39
N VAL A 130 11.76 -9.80 -8.90
CA VAL A 130 11.52 -9.76 -7.46
C VAL A 130 11.99 -11.09 -6.87
N PRO A 131 12.89 -11.05 -5.89
CA PRO A 131 13.54 -12.22 -5.37
C PRO A 131 12.63 -13.11 -4.52
N ASP A 132 12.92 -14.40 -4.50
CA ASP A 132 12.32 -15.44 -3.66
C ASP A 132 13.35 -16.15 -2.75
N THR A 133 14.64 -16.04 -3.09
CA THR A 133 15.76 -16.67 -2.36
C THR A 133 16.61 -15.68 -1.55
N LEU A 134 17.55 -16.21 -0.76
CA LEU A 134 18.46 -15.44 0.10
C LEU A 134 19.63 -14.80 -0.67
N HIS A 135 20.04 -15.39 -1.80
CA HIS A 135 21.08 -14.92 -2.71
C HIS A 135 20.46 -14.45 -4.02
N TRP A 136 19.88 -13.26 -3.97
CA TRP A 136 18.90 -12.80 -4.95
C TRP A 136 19.39 -11.66 -5.83
N TRP A 137 20.71 -11.49 -5.88
CA TRP A 137 21.34 -10.32 -6.47
C TRP A 137 21.77 -10.65 -7.89
N ASN A 138 21.09 -10.07 -8.87
CA ASN A 138 21.41 -10.20 -10.30
C ASN A 138 21.67 -8.84 -10.94
N THR A 139 22.17 -8.87 -12.17
CA THR A 139 22.53 -7.68 -12.96
C THR A 139 21.31 -6.79 -13.26
N GLU A 140 20.17 -7.40 -13.57
CA GLU A 140 18.91 -6.68 -13.86
C GLU A 140 18.46 -5.83 -12.67
N LEU A 141 18.52 -6.40 -11.47
CA LEU A 141 18.11 -5.72 -10.26
C LEU A 141 19.11 -4.63 -9.82
N SER A 142 20.39 -4.81 -10.17
CA SER A 142 21.40 -3.77 -10.01
C SER A 142 21.16 -2.57 -10.93
N ALA A 143 20.69 -2.82 -12.16
CA ALA A 143 20.32 -1.76 -13.10
C ALA A 143 19.10 -0.95 -12.61
N GLU A 144 18.06 -1.63 -12.11
CA GLU A 144 16.90 -0.97 -11.49
C GLU A 144 17.31 -0.10 -10.28
N MET A 145 18.25 -0.57 -9.46
CA MET A 145 18.78 0.24 -8.35
C MET A 145 19.60 1.43 -8.80
N ALA A 146 20.38 1.30 -9.87
CA ALA A 146 21.15 2.41 -10.43
C ALA A 146 20.20 3.51 -10.91
N LEU A 147 19.18 3.14 -11.69
CA LEU A 147 18.14 4.06 -12.15
C LEU A 147 17.38 4.71 -10.99
N TYR A 148 16.97 3.91 -10.00
CA TYR A 148 16.27 4.46 -8.83
C TYR A 148 17.17 5.41 -8.02
N ARG A 149 18.47 5.13 -7.92
CA ARG A 149 19.44 6.03 -7.29
C ARG A 149 19.52 7.38 -7.99
N GLU A 150 19.61 7.38 -9.31
CA GLU A 150 19.64 8.62 -10.10
C GLU A 150 18.37 9.45 -9.87
N LEU A 151 17.20 8.81 -9.85
CA LEU A 151 15.94 9.48 -9.58
C LEU A 151 15.89 10.09 -8.17
N VAL A 152 16.26 9.32 -7.14
CA VAL A 152 16.29 9.83 -5.77
C VAL A 152 17.28 10.98 -5.60
N GLN A 153 18.44 10.92 -6.24
CA GLN A 153 19.42 12.01 -6.20
C GLN A 153 18.93 13.27 -6.91
N THR A 154 18.19 13.10 -8.00
CA THR A 154 17.64 14.19 -8.81
C THR A 154 16.49 14.89 -8.10
N TYR A 155 15.53 14.12 -7.57
CA TYR A 155 14.28 14.66 -7.02
C TYR A 155 14.27 14.83 -5.50
N GLN A 156 15.19 14.17 -4.79
CA GLN A 156 15.39 14.29 -3.34
C GLN A 156 14.09 14.24 -2.51
N PRO A 157 13.30 13.16 -2.63
CA PRO A 157 12.08 13.02 -1.84
C PRO A 157 12.39 13.13 -0.34
N LYS A 158 11.50 13.76 0.42
CA LYS A 158 11.66 13.91 1.88
C LYS A 158 11.38 12.60 2.60
N ILE A 159 10.43 11.83 2.09
CA ILE A 159 10.01 10.55 2.66
C ILE A 159 9.90 9.51 1.52
N ILE A 160 10.49 8.34 1.74
CA ILE A 160 10.22 7.13 0.96
C ILE A 160 9.58 6.11 1.90
N ILE A 161 8.31 5.79 1.69
CA ILE A 161 7.59 4.77 2.43
C ILE A 161 7.68 3.44 1.67
N SER A 162 8.33 2.44 2.26
CA SER A 162 8.52 1.13 1.64
C SER A 162 7.62 0.07 2.28
N PHE A 163 6.92 -0.74 1.47
CA PHE A 163 5.96 -1.71 1.98
C PHE A 163 6.52 -3.14 1.98
N GLY A 164 6.95 -3.60 3.16
CA GLY A 164 7.52 -4.92 3.40
C GLY A 164 9.02 -5.01 3.16
N SER A 165 9.53 -6.21 3.38
CA SER A 165 10.97 -6.47 3.47
C SER A 165 11.75 -6.24 2.18
N PHE A 166 11.20 -6.61 1.03
CA PHE A 166 11.89 -6.46 -0.25
C PHE A 166 12.03 -5.00 -0.66
N PRO A 167 10.96 -4.18 -0.75
CA PRO A 167 11.10 -2.76 -1.07
C PRO A 167 12.00 -2.01 -0.08
N PHE A 168 11.97 -2.38 1.21
CA PHE A 168 12.84 -1.78 2.21
C PHE A 168 14.32 -2.09 1.96
N GLU A 169 14.69 -3.37 1.78
CA GLU A 169 16.08 -3.71 1.46
C GLU A 169 16.52 -3.13 0.11
N PHE A 170 15.60 -3.07 -0.86
CA PHE A 170 15.86 -2.46 -2.15
C PHE A 170 16.33 -1.01 -1.97
N VAL A 171 15.56 -0.19 -1.25
CA VAL A 171 15.92 1.21 -1.04
C VAL A 171 17.16 1.36 -0.15
N ARG A 172 17.38 0.52 0.87
CA ARG A 172 18.63 0.56 1.67
C ARG A 172 19.88 0.41 0.78
N ARG A 173 19.83 -0.48 -0.21
CA ARG A 173 20.95 -0.70 -1.16
C ARG A 173 21.10 0.43 -2.17
N VAL A 174 20.00 1.03 -2.62
CA VAL A 174 20.04 2.27 -3.41
C VAL A 174 20.89 3.32 -2.67
N PHE A 175 20.66 3.48 -1.37
CA PHE A 175 21.41 4.40 -0.51
C PHE A 175 22.75 3.86 0.01
N LYS A 176 23.22 2.71 -0.49
CA LYS A 176 24.48 2.06 -0.08
C LYS A 176 24.60 1.80 1.43
N MET A 177 23.46 1.61 2.12
CA MET A 177 23.43 1.35 3.56
C MET A 177 23.98 -0.04 3.87
N LYS A 178 24.95 -0.12 4.79
CA LYS A 178 25.54 -1.38 5.26
C LYS A 178 24.98 -1.78 6.64
N PRO A 179 25.05 -3.08 7.00
CA PRO A 179 25.29 -4.20 6.10
C PRO A 179 24.12 -4.37 5.11
N GLU A 180 24.45 -4.83 3.90
CA GLU A 180 23.44 -5.33 2.97
C GLU A 180 22.91 -6.66 3.50
N LYS A 181 21.59 -6.79 3.55
CA LYS A 181 20.92 -7.99 4.05
C LYS A 181 20.01 -8.55 2.95
N GLY A 182 19.47 -9.75 3.12
CA GLY A 182 18.41 -10.23 2.25
C GLY A 182 17.03 -9.78 2.74
N PRO A 183 15.97 -9.72 1.90
CA PRO A 183 14.61 -9.44 2.34
C PRO A 183 14.16 -10.35 3.49
N LYS A 184 14.60 -11.61 3.51
CA LYS A 184 14.27 -12.56 4.60
C LYS A 184 14.87 -12.15 5.96
N PHE A 185 15.92 -11.32 5.98
CA PHE A 185 16.45 -10.77 7.22
C PHE A 185 15.47 -9.80 7.89
N TRP A 186 14.70 -9.06 7.10
CA TRP A 186 13.74 -8.04 7.54
C TRP A 186 12.41 -8.66 7.94
N GLY A 187 12.44 -9.38 9.06
CA GLY A 187 11.23 -9.80 9.77
C GLY A 187 10.46 -8.61 10.32
N VAL A 188 9.24 -8.88 10.76
CA VAL A 188 8.28 -7.87 11.26
C VAL A 188 8.86 -7.03 12.41
N ALA A 189 9.50 -7.65 13.39
CA ALA A 189 10.13 -6.95 14.51
C ALA A 189 11.23 -5.97 14.06
N LYS A 190 12.12 -6.41 13.17
CA LYS A 190 13.20 -5.56 12.64
C LYS A 190 12.68 -4.42 11.77
N LEU A 191 11.63 -4.65 10.98
CA LEU A 191 10.98 -3.55 10.27
C LEU A 191 10.38 -2.53 11.25
N GLY A 192 9.84 -2.98 12.39
CA GLY A 192 9.36 -2.10 13.45
C GLY A 192 10.47 -1.30 14.13
N GLU A 193 11.62 -1.93 14.40
CA GLU A 193 12.82 -1.25 14.91
C GLU A 193 13.31 -0.17 13.94
N GLU A 194 13.43 -0.50 12.65
CA GLU A 194 13.83 0.46 11.62
C GLU A 194 12.79 1.56 11.41
N PHE A 195 11.49 1.26 11.55
CA PHE A 195 10.44 2.27 11.55
C PHE A 195 10.65 3.28 12.69
N ARG A 196 10.73 2.80 13.94
CA ARG A 196 10.96 3.66 15.10
C ARG A 196 12.24 4.47 14.97
N LYS A 197 13.33 3.84 14.53
CA LYS A 197 14.60 4.52 14.27
C LYS A 197 14.45 5.65 13.26
N SER A 198 13.78 5.39 12.14
CA SER A 198 13.59 6.38 11.07
C SER A 198 12.72 7.55 11.49
N ILE A 199 11.77 7.33 12.41
CA ILE A 199 10.96 8.40 13.01
C ILE A 199 11.78 9.22 14.02
N ASN A 200 12.57 8.56 14.87
CA ASN A 200 13.37 9.23 15.89
C ASN A 200 14.51 10.06 15.28
N GLU A 201 15.12 9.55 14.21
CA GLU A 201 16.23 10.20 13.48
C GLU A 201 15.74 11.04 12.28
N PHE A 202 14.43 11.33 12.23
CA PHE A 202 13.80 12.04 11.11
C PHE A 202 14.40 13.42 10.94
N ASP A 203 14.83 13.71 9.71
CA ASP A 203 15.41 14.99 9.34
C ASP A 203 14.90 15.37 7.94
N VAL A 204 14.15 16.47 7.87
CA VAL A 204 13.50 16.91 6.63
C VAL A 204 14.49 17.41 5.57
N THR A 205 15.74 17.67 5.94
CA THR A 205 16.77 18.10 4.99
C THR A 205 17.29 16.95 4.14
N LYS A 206 17.13 15.69 4.60
CA LYS A 206 17.52 14.47 3.90
C LYS A 206 16.31 13.61 3.52
N THR A 207 16.54 12.57 2.72
CA THR A 207 15.53 11.55 2.45
C THR A 207 15.41 10.57 3.62
N ASN A 208 14.21 10.42 4.16
CA ASN A 208 13.90 9.50 5.25
C ASN A 208 13.21 8.25 4.69
N ILE A 209 13.73 7.06 5.02
CA ILE A 209 13.16 5.78 4.57
C ILE A 209 12.30 5.22 5.69
N ILE A 210 10.99 5.08 5.47
CA ILE A 210 10.05 4.61 6.49
C ILE A 210 9.50 3.25 6.08
N PRO A 211 9.97 2.14 6.69
CA PRO A 211 9.42 0.81 6.42
C PRO A 211 8.05 0.63 7.07
N LEU A 212 7.09 0.14 6.28
CA LEU A 212 5.80 -0.32 6.76
C LEU A 212 5.62 -1.81 6.48
N LEU A 213 4.73 -2.44 7.23
CA LEU A 213 4.35 -3.82 7.00
C LEU A 213 3.59 -4.00 5.70
N ARG A 214 3.82 -5.15 5.08
CA ARG A 214 3.02 -5.64 3.96
C ARG A 214 1.78 -6.41 4.42
N ARG A 215 1.86 -7.08 5.58
CA ARG A 215 0.83 -7.96 6.13
C ARG A 215 0.63 -7.64 7.61
N MET A 216 -0.62 -7.73 8.07
CA MET A 216 -1.03 -7.36 9.42
C MET A 216 -0.95 -8.49 10.45
N THR A 217 -0.69 -9.72 10.02
CA THR A 217 -0.79 -10.94 10.85
C THR A 217 0.18 -10.98 12.03
N GLU A 218 1.10 -10.03 12.15
CA GLU A 218 2.10 -9.96 13.24
C GLU A 218 2.34 -8.52 13.72
N CYS A 219 1.38 -7.61 13.56
CA CYS A 219 1.59 -6.18 13.85
C CYS A 219 2.07 -5.88 15.27
N GLU A 220 1.71 -6.68 16.28
CA GLU A 220 2.17 -6.54 17.65
C GLU A 220 3.71 -6.52 17.75
N LYS A 221 4.39 -7.41 17.02
CA LYS A 221 5.86 -7.46 16.99
C LYS A 221 6.48 -6.23 16.34
N PHE A 222 5.75 -5.60 15.42
CA PHE A 222 6.20 -4.37 14.78
C PHE A 222 6.07 -3.18 15.73
N ILE A 223 4.95 -3.09 16.44
CA ILE A 223 4.66 -1.99 17.36
C ILE A 223 5.53 -2.07 18.62
N GLY A 224 5.86 -3.28 19.08
CA GLY A 224 6.66 -3.51 20.28
C GLY A 224 5.85 -3.17 21.54
N ASP A 225 6.45 -2.44 22.47
CA ASP A 225 5.84 -2.11 23.78
C ASP A 225 4.58 -1.22 23.69
N HIS A 226 4.26 -0.68 22.51
CA HIS A 226 3.01 0.05 22.27
C HIS A 226 1.86 -0.87 21.81
N SER A 227 1.94 -2.18 22.07
CA SER A 227 1.09 -3.23 21.49
C SER A 227 -0.42 -3.09 21.72
N SER A 228 -0.85 -2.20 22.62
CA SER A 228 -2.27 -1.87 22.82
C SER A 228 -2.86 -1.00 21.70
N GLU A 229 -2.03 -0.37 20.87
CA GLU A 229 -2.49 0.52 19.80
C GLU A 229 -2.76 -0.22 18.49
N ASN A 230 -3.79 0.21 17.76
CA ASN A 230 -4.03 -0.26 16.39
C ASN A 230 -2.84 0.16 15.51
N TYR A 231 -2.25 -0.79 14.77
CA TYR A 231 -1.12 -0.53 13.89
C TYR A 231 -1.31 0.66 12.95
N TYR A 232 -2.46 0.78 12.29
CA TYR A 232 -2.71 1.86 11.34
C TYR A 232 -2.71 3.21 12.04
N HIS A 233 -3.37 3.28 13.20
CA HIS A 233 -3.40 4.46 14.04
C HIS A 233 -1.99 4.84 14.50
N TYR A 234 -1.22 3.88 15.01
CA TYR A 234 0.16 4.11 15.47
C TYR A 234 1.05 4.68 14.34
N VAL A 235 1.14 3.98 13.19
CA VAL A 235 2.02 4.42 12.10
C VAL A 235 1.49 5.67 11.42
N GLY A 236 0.18 5.79 11.23
CA GLY A 236 -0.47 6.94 10.62
C GLY A 236 -0.27 8.21 11.45
N THR A 237 -0.52 8.13 12.75
CA THR A 237 -0.27 9.22 13.69
C THR A 237 1.18 9.65 13.71
N THR A 238 2.08 8.67 13.75
CA THR A 238 3.52 8.95 13.82
C THR A 238 4.01 9.66 12.55
N ILE A 239 3.56 9.22 11.37
CA ILE A 239 3.90 9.88 10.09
C ILE A 239 3.25 11.26 10.01
N ALA A 240 1.99 11.41 10.40
CA ALA A 240 1.28 12.68 10.38
C ALA A 240 1.99 13.73 11.24
N LYS A 241 2.43 13.36 12.46
CA LYS A 241 3.21 14.24 13.33
C LYS A 241 4.47 14.77 12.64
N LYS A 242 5.22 13.91 11.93
CA LYS A 242 6.42 14.36 11.17
C LYS A 242 6.10 15.31 10.02
N ILE A 243 4.96 15.13 9.36
CA ILE A 243 4.48 16.07 8.33
C ILE A 243 4.11 17.41 8.97
N ILE A 244 3.40 17.40 10.10
CA ILE A 244 2.97 18.61 10.84
C ILE A 244 4.17 19.40 11.34
N GLU A 245 5.10 18.74 12.05
CA GLU A 245 6.34 19.33 12.56
C GLU A 245 7.14 20.02 11.45
N ASN A 246 7.04 19.53 10.22
CA ASN A 246 7.79 20.02 9.06
C ASN A 246 6.88 20.58 7.95
N LYS A 247 5.71 21.13 8.31
CA LYS A 247 4.65 21.57 7.38
C LYS A 247 5.18 22.37 6.18
N ALA A 248 6.11 23.30 6.40
CA ALA A 248 6.68 24.13 5.34
C ALA A 248 7.27 23.30 4.18
N SER A 249 7.92 22.18 4.48
CA SER A 249 8.51 21.28 3.48
C SER A 249 7.47 20.45 2.72
N PHE A 250 6.26 20.31 3.26
CA PHE A 250 5.16 19.55 2.68
C PHE A 250 4.03 20.42 2.13
N ASN A 251 4.15 21.75 2.19
CA ASN A 251 3.05 22.67 1.89
C ASN A 251 2.44 22.48 0.49
N HIS A 252 3.25 22.14 -0.51
CA HIS A 252 2.79 21.94 -1.88
C HIS A 252 1.94 20.68 -2.09
N ILE A 253 1.97 19.72 -1.16
CA ILE A 253 1.06 18.56 -1.14
C ILE A 253 -0.08 18.71 -0.15
N LEU A 254 -0.17 19.81 0.60
CA LEU A 254 -1.27 20.08 1.52
C LEU A 254 -2.28 21.01 0.85
N MET A 255 -3.52 20.55 0.75
CA MET A 255 -4.67 21.33 0.31
C MET A 255 -5.39 21.87 1.53
N ASN A 256 -5.34 23.18 1.72
CA ASN A 256 -6.26 23.84 2.65
C ASN A 256 -7.68 23.73 2.06
N LYS A 257 -8.68 23.54 2.92
CA LYS A 257 -10.05 23.85 2.48
C LYS A 257 -10.09 25.34 2.15
N VAL A 258 -10.41 25.68 0.90
CA VAL A 258 -11.07 26.96 0.63
C VAL A 258 -12.44 26.80 1.30
N ILE A 259 -12.63 27.49 2.42
CA ILE A 259 -13.95 27.66 2.99
C ILE A 259 -14.64 28.66 2.05
N GLU A 260 -15.43 28.14 1.12
CA GLU A 260 -16.51 28.91 0.48
C GLU A 260 -17.72 28.97 1.41
#